data_AF-A0A4D6LHL9-F1
#
_entry.id   AF-A0A4D6LHL9-F1
#
_cell.length_a   1.000
_cell.length_b   1.000
_cell.length_c   1.000
_cell.angle_alpha   90.00
_cell.angle_beta   90.00
_cell.angle_gamma   90.00
#
_symmetry.space_group_name_H-M   'P 1'
#
loop_
_entity.id
_entity.type
_entity.pdbx_description
1 polymer ?
#
loop_
_entity_poly.entity_id
_entity_poly.type
_entity_poly.pdbx_seq_one_letter_code
_entity_poly.pdbx_strand_id
1 'polypeptide(L)'
;MCDDGLVNEQFLYLETARLHPLRRDALLRTVTAYSLSSKGLFSAITSQLEQQQVDFERVSDLARDLYARSSGIGAESVKCACAELIQASERKDKD
;
A
#
# COMPACT_ATOMS: atom_id res chain seq x y z
N MET A 1 -13.75 12.55 6.86
CA MET A 1 -12.52 12.23 6.11
C MET A 1 -12.66 10.87 5.38
N CYS A 2 -13.78 10.67 4.68
CA CYS A 2 -13.86 9.64 3.62
C CYS A 2 -13.75 10.31 2.23
N ASP A 3 -13.06 11.46 2.15
CA ASP A 3 -13.50 12.54 1.25
C ASP A 3 -13.00 12.50 -0.20
N ASP A 4 -12.11 11.59 -0.61
CA ASP A 4 -11.65 11.53 -2.02
C ASP A 4 -11.37 10.11 -2.52
N GLY A 5 -11.89 9.07 -1.84
CA GLY A 5 -11.51 7.67 -2.15
C GLY A 5 -10.05 7.32 -1.77
N LEU A 6 -9.39 8.18 -0.98
CA LEU A 6 -8.05 7.94 -0.46
C LEU A 6 -8.02 6.79 0.55
N VAL A 7 -9.07 6.69 1.38
CA VAL A 7 -9.25 5.63 2.37
C VAL A 7 -10.66 5.04 2.29
N ASN A 8 -10.81 3.77 2.68
CA ASN A 8 -12.07 3.04 2.66
C ASN A 8 -12.58 2.69 4.07
N GLU A 9 -13.67 1.91 4.16
CA GLU A 9 -14.30 1.47 5.41
C GLU A 9 -13.36 0.73 6.38
N GLN A 10 -12.31 0.08 5.88
CA GLN A 10 -11.30 -0.57 6.72
C GLN A 10 -10.54 0.45 7.58
N PHE A 11 -10.27 1.65 7.03
CA PHE A 11 -9.65 2.72 7.81
C PHE A 11 -10.60 3.25 8.90
N LEU A 12 -11.89 3.37 8.59
CA LEU A 12 -12.91 3.77 9.56
C LEU A 12 -13.00 2.75 10.71
N TYR A 13 -12.94 1.45 10.42
CA TYR A 13 -12.87 0.41 11.45
C TYR A 13 -11.66 0.61 12.38
N LEU A 14 -10.48 0.89 11.83
CA LEU A 14 -9.28 1.18 12.62
C LEU A 14 -9.40 2.46 13.44
N GLU A 15 -10.10 3.47 12.93
CA GLU A 15 -10.38 4.71 13.66
C GLU A 15 -11.32 4.47 14.84
N THR A 16 -12.41 3.73 14.64
CA THR A 16 -13.35 3.39 15.72
C THR A 16 -12.72 2.58 16.84
N ALA A 17 -11.68 1.77 16.54
CA ALA A 17 -10.92 1.05 17.55
C ALA A 17 -10.23 1.98 18.58
N ARG A 18 -9.96 3.25 18.24
CA ARG A 18 -9.41 4.26 19.17
C ARG A 18 -10.37 4.63 20.29
N LEU A 19 -11.67 4.39 20.12
CA LEU A 19 -12.69 4.62 21.15
C LEU A 19 -12.51 3.66 22.34
N HIS A 20 -11.81 2.54 22.13
CA HIS A 20 -11.48 1.62 23.21
C HIS A 20 -10.27 2.14 24.01
N PRO A 21 -10.36 2.30 25.35
CA PRO A 21 -9.31 2.91 26.18
C PRO A 21 -7.92 2.28 26.02
N LEU A 22 -7.87 0.95 25.89
CA LEU A 22 -6.63 0.19 25.70
C LEU A 22 -6.04 0.28 24.28
N ARG A 23 -6.74 0.88 23.32
CA ARG A 23 -6.35 0.93 21.90
C ARG A 23 -6.29 2.35 21.35
N ARG A 24 -6.21 3.37 22.21
CA ARG A 24 -6.17 4.79 21.83
C ARG A 24 -5.10 5.12 20.79
N ASP A 25 -3.93 4.49 20.93
CA ASP A 25 -2.78 4.69 20.04
C ASP A 25 -2.69 3.65 18.92
N ALA A 26 -3.63 2.70 18.85
CA ALA A 26 -3.56 1.60 17.90
C ALA A 26 -3.57 2.10 16.45
N LEU A 27 -4.45 3.05 16.11
CA LEU A 27 -4.46 3.66 14.78
C LEU A 27 -3.12 4.33 14.46
N LEU A 28 -2.60 5.14 15.37
CA LEU A 28 -1.34 5.86 15.16
C LEU A 28 -0.19 4.87 14.92
N ARG A 29 -0.10 3.80 15.71
CA ARG A 29 0.90 2.74 15.53
C ARG A 29 0.75 2.04 14.20
N THR A 30 -0.47 1.68 13.80
CA THR A 30 -0.75 1.02 12.52
C THR A 30 -0.38 1.91 11.33
N VAL A 31 -0.78 3.18 11.35
CA VAL A 31 -0.43 4.17 10.31
C VAL A 31 1.09 4.40 10.25
N THR A 32 1.74 4.49 11.40
CA THR A 32 3.21 4.66 11.47
C THR A 32 3.93 3.45 10.88
N ALA A 33 3.52 2.23 11.26
CA ALA A 33 4.10 1.00 10.74
C ALA A 33 3.88 0.88 9.23
N TYR A 34 2.66 1.14 8.75
CA TYR A 34 2.34 1.17 7.33
C TYR A 34 3.22 2.16 6.56
N SER A 35 3.36 3.38 7.07
CA SER A 35 4.16 4.44 6.44
C SER A 35 5.64 4.05 6.33
N LEU A 36 6.20 3.45 7.38
CA LEU A 36 7.58 2.98 7.38
C LEU A 36 7.80 1.87 6.35
N SER A 37 6.91 0.86 6.33
CA SER A 37 7.02 -0.24 5.38
C SER A 37 6.79 0.19 3.94
N SER A 38 5.85 1.10 3.70
CA SER A 38 5.49 1.56 2.36
C SER A 38 6.63 2.35 1.72
N LYS A 39 7.37 3.16 2.49
CA LYS A 39 8.57 3.84 2.00
C LYS A 39 9.63 2.87 1.47
N GLY A 40 9.88 1.78 2.21
CA GLY A 40 10.84 0.75 1.78
C GLY A 40 10.41 0.05 0.51
N LEU A 41 9.13 -0.35 0.43
CA LEU A 41 8.56 -1.00 -0.75
C LEU A 41 8.55 -0.09 -1.97
N PHE A 42 8.17 1.18 -1.81
CA PHE A 42 8.15 2.16 -2.89
C PHE A 42 9.55 2.38 -3.47
N SER A 43 10.55 2.58 -2.59
CA SER A 43 11.96 2.70 -3.00
C SER A 43 12.44 1.47 -3.77
N ALA A 44 12.08 0.27 -3.30
CA ALA A 44 12.44 -0.97 -3.97
C ALA A 44 11.78 -1.10 -5.35
N ILE A 45 10.50 -0.75 -5.49
CA ILE A 45 9.77 -0.75 -6.76
C ILE A 45 10.43 0.23 -7.73
N THR A 46 10.65 1.48 -7.31
CA THR A 46 11.30 2.50 -8.15
C THR A 46 12.68 2.02 -8.62
N SER A 47 13.49 1.46 -7.72
CA SER A 47 14.81 0.95 -8.08
C SER A 47 14.77 -0.19 -9.10
N GLN A 48 13.72 -1.02 -9.14
CA GLN A 48 13.56 -2.05 -10.18
C GLN A 48 13.13 -1.44 -11.52
N LEU A 49 12.22 -0.47 -11.51
CA LEU A 49 11.71 0.18 -12.72
C LEU A 49 12.78 1.03 -13.43
N GLU A 50 13.72 1.62 -12.68
CA GLU A 50 14.85 2.39 -13.19
C GLU A 50 15.94 1.54 -13.88
N GLN A 51 15.86 0.21 -13.79
CA GLN A 51 16.81 -0.67 -14.45
C GLN A 51 16.62 -0.68 -15.97
N GLN A 52 17.72 -0.89 -16.69
CA GLN A 52 17.70 -1.00 -18.16
C GLN A 52 16.81 -2.16 -18.60
N GLN A 53 16.94 -3.30 -17.92
CA GLN A 53 16.06 -4.46 -18.04
C GLN A 53 15.26 -4.59 -16.74
N VAL A 54 13.95 -4.37 -16.82
CA VAL A 54 13.07 -4.42 -15.63
C VAL A 54 12.79 -5.88 -15.29
N ASP A 55 13.02 -6.24 -14.03
CA ASP A 55 12.55 -7.49 -13.46
C ASP A 55 11.07 -7.34 -13.05
N PHE A 56 10.17 -7.63 -14.00
CA PHE A 56 8.72 -7.51 -13.78
C PHE A 56 8.18 -8.49 -12.74
N GLU A 57 8.81 -9.66 -12.56
CA GLU A 57 8.41 -10.59 -11.50
C GLU A 57 8.70 -9.97 -10.14
N ARG A 58 9.89 -9.39 -9.98
CA ARG A 58 10.26 -8.69 -8.75
C ARG A 58 9.40 -7.46 -8.48
N VAL A 59 9.06 -6.67 -9.50
CA VAL A 59 8.14 -5.53 -9.37
C VAL A 59 6.77 -6.02 -8.92
N SER A 60 6.24 -7.08 -9.54
CA SER A 60 4.94 -7.64 -9.18
C SER A 60 4.89 -8.14 -7.73
N ASP A 61 5.95 -8.78 -7.25
CA ASP A 61 6.00 -9.27 -5.85
C ASP A 61 6.03 -8.11 -4.84
N LEU A 62 6.83 -7.08 -5.10
CA LEU A 62 6.88 -5.89 -4.26
C LEU A 62 5.53 -5.14 -4.27
N ALA A 63 4.89 -5.03 -5.44
CA ALA A 63 3.58 -4.42 -5.58
C ALA A 63 2.49 -5.21 -4.85
N ARG A 64 2.54 -6.54 -4.84
CA ARG A 64 1.62 -7.40 -4.07
C ARG A 64 1.79 -7.22 -2.56
N ASP A 65 3.02 -7.07 -2.05
CA ASP A 65 3.23 -6.76 -0.63
C ASP A 65 2.65 -5.38 -0.27
N LEU A 66 2.92 -4.36 -1.10
CA LEU A 66 2.36 -3.02 -0.89
C LEU A 66 0.83 -3.00 -0.98
N TYR A 67 0.25 -3.77 -1.91
CA TYR A 67 -1.19 -3.97 -2.04
C TYR A 67 -1.80 -4.55 -0.75
N ALA A 68 -1.19 -5.61 -0.21
CA ALA A 68 -1.70 -6.28 0.99
C ALA A 68 -1.67 -5.35 2.21
N ARG A 69 -0.58 -4.59 2.37
CA ARG A 69 -0.43 -3.61 3.46
C ARG A 69 -1.41 -2.45 3.33
N SER A 70 -1.59 -1.94 2.12
CA SER A 70 -2.54 -0.86 1.83
C SER A 70 -3.97 -1.32 2.07
N SER A 71 -4.31 -2.55 1.68
CA SER A 71 -5.60 -3.18 1.96
C SER A 71 -5.86 -3.29 3.46
N GLY A 72 -4.87 -3.72 4.25
CA GLY A 72 -5.01 -3.93 5.69
C GLY A 72 -5.30 -2.65 6.49
N ILE A 73 -4.82 -1.49 6.02
CA ILE A 73 -5.07 -0.19 6.65
C ILE A 73 -6.24 0.58 6.01
N GLY A 74 -6.75 0.10 4.87
CA GLY A 74 -7.77 0.79 4.11
C GLY A 74 -7.26 1.97 3.29
N ALA A 75 -5.98 1.99 2.89
CA ALA A 75 -5.42 2.98 1.96
C ALA A 75 -5.82 2.64 0.51
N GLU A 76 -7.04 3.03 0.14
CA GLU A 76 -7.72 2.60 -1.08
C GLU A 76 -7.01 3.05 -2.36
N SER A 77 -6.61 4.31 -2.44
CA SER A 77 -5.92 4.84 -3.63
C SER A 77 -4.61 4.10 -3.92
N VAL A 78 -3.80 3.83 -2.89
CA VAL A 78 -2.54 3.09 -3.03
C VAL A 78 -2.81 1.64 -3.40
N LYS A 79 -3.84 1.02 -2.81
CA LYS A 79 -4.27 -0.34 -3.16
C LYS A 79 -4.62 -0.44 -4.65
N CYS A 80 -5.41 0.49 -5.18
CA CYS A 80 -5.79 0.50 -6.60
C CYS A 80 -4.56 0.68 -7.52
N ALA A 81 -3.67 1.62 -7.20
CA ALA A 81 -2.44 1.81 -7.97
C ALA A 81 -1.54 0.55 -7.96
N CYS A 82 -1.46 -0.17 -6.84
CA CYS A 82 -0.73 -1.44 -6.78
C CYS A 82 -1.39 -2.51 -7.66
N ALA A 83 -2.72 -2.57 -7.72
CA ALA A 83 -3.43 -3.51 -8.58
C ALA A 83 -3.14 -3.26 -10.07
N GLU A 84 -3.12 -1.99 -10.48
CA GLU A 84 -2.73 -1.59 -11.84
C GLU A 84 -1.28 -1.97 -12.15
N LEU A 85 -0.35 -1.69 -11.22
CA LEU A 85 1.06 -2.04 -11.38
C LEU A 85 1.28 -3.56 -11.48
N ILE A 86 0.54 -4.37 -10.72
CA ILE A 86 0.59 -5.83 -10.82
C ILE A 86 0.14 -6.27 -12.21
N GLN A 87 -0.98 -5.74 -12.72
CA GLN A 87 -1.47 -6.08 -14.06
C GLN A 87 -0.49 -5.66 -15.16
N ALA A 88 0.12 -4.48 -15.06
CA ALA A 88 1.14 -4.02 -15.99
C ALA A 88 2.39 -4.93 -15.95
N SER A 89 2.81 -5.32 -14.74
CA SER A 89 3.95 -6.22 -14.55
C SER A 89 3.70 -7.61 -15.17
N GLU A 90 2.50 -8.16 -15.02
CA GLU A 90 2.11 -9.44 -15.64
C GLU A 90 2.09 -9.37 -17.17
N ARG A 91 1.77 -8.19 -17.74
CA ARG A 91 1.84 -7.92 -19.18
C ARG A 91 3.26 -7.59 -19.66
N LYS A 92 4.22 -7.42 -18.74
CA LYS A 92 5.57 -6.91 -19.01
C LYS A 92 5.54 -5.56 -19.73
N ASP A 93 4.57 -4.75 -19.35
CA ASP A 93 4.36 -3.42 -19.93
C ASP A 93 5.24 -2.42 -19.17
N LYS A 94 6.21 -1.83 -19.89
CA LYS A 94 7.12 -0.83 -19.32
C LYS A 94 6.61 0.61 -19.54
N ASP A 95 5.68 0.79 -20.48
CA ASP A 95 5.14 2.08 -20.91
C ASP A 95 3.77 2.36 -20.27
#